data_AF-A0A2P7MTP9-F1
#
_entry.id   AF-A0A2P7MTP9-F1
#
_cell.length_a   1.000
_cell.length_b   1.000
_cell.length_c   1.000
_cell.angle_alpha   90.00
_cell.angle_beta   90.00
_cell.angle_gamma   90.00
#
_symmetry.space_group_name_H-M   'P 1'
#
loop_
_entity.id
_entity.type
_entity.pdbx_description
1 polymer ?
#
loop_
_entity_poly.entity_id
_entity_poly.type
_entity_poly.pdbx_seq_one_letter_code
_entity_poly.pdbx_strand_id
1 'polypeptide(L)'
;MPKAKATSKTQENESVENVGADLSYNEAHTALQVALSALQATDLDVEAMTGLYRQARAYLNRCEAVLAHVEQEVMLWQEEDNGVVPFKDLT
;
A
#
# COMPACT_ATOMS: atom_id res chain seq x y z
N MET A 1 34.62 1.64 36.82
CA MET A 1 33.15 1.54 36.61
C MET A 1 32.49 2.78 37.20
N PRO A 2 31.29 3.22 36.78
CA PRO A 2 30.75 3.54 35.43
C PRO A 2 30.24 5.02 35.40
N LYS A 3 29.85 5.62 34.27
CA LYS A 3 28.48 5.68 33.66
C LYS A 3 28.55 6.78 32.58
N ALA A 4 27.80 6.85 31.49
CA ALA A 4 26.99 5.97 30.66
C ALA A 4 26.71 6.82 29.40
N LYS A 5 26.75 6.21 28.21
CA LYS A 5 26.31 6.85 26.95
C LYS A 5 24.81 7.20 27.07
N ALA A 6 24.49 8.49 27.09
CA ALA A 6 23.23 9.01 26.58
C ALA A 6 23.54 9.48 25.13
N THR A 7 22.73 9.26 24.11
CA THR A 7 21.28 9.10 24.10
C THR A 7 20.91 8.26 22.89
N SER A 8 20.10 7.24 23.14
CA SER A 8 19.54 6.31 22.17
C SER A 8 18.41 6.96 21.37
N LYS A 9 18.29 6.54 20.10
CA LYS A 9 17.07 6.47 19.29
C LYS A 9 16.32 7.78 19.00
N THR A 10 16.69 8.43 17.89
CA THR A 10 15.85 9.42 17.19
C THR A 10 15.60 9.04 15.72
N GLN A 11 15.76 7.75 15.36
CA GLN A 11 15.56 7.26 13.99
C GLN A 11 14.62 6.06 13.97
N GLU A 12 13.37 6.20 14.43
CA GLU A 12 12.34 5.15 14.25
C GLU A 12 10.99 5.71 13.74
N ASN A 13 10.88 7.02 13.45
CA ASN A 13 9.58 7.63 13.11
C ASN A 13 9.45 8.10 11.65
N GLU A 14 10.47 7.92 10.80
CA GLU A 14 10.48 8.42 9.41
C GLU A 14 10.27 7.30 8.36
N SER A 15 10.18 6.04 8.79
CA SER A 15 10.17 4.87 7.89
C SER A 15 8.80 4.21 7.71
N VAL A 16 7.77 4.57 8.47
CA VAL A 16 6.44 3.93 8.38
C VAL A 16 5.65 4.38 7.15
N GLU A 17 5.87 5.62 6.68
CA GLU A 17 5.14 6.17 5.54
C GLU A 17 5.53 5.54 4.19
N ASN A 18 6.65 4.83 4.13
CA ASN A 18 7.19 4.26 2.89
C ASN A 18 7.25 2.71 2.86
N VAL A 19 6.64 2.02 3.84
CA VAL A 19 6.79 0.55 3.99
C VAL A 19 6.17 -0.24 2.81
N GLY A 20 5.36 0.39 1.97
CA GLY A 20 4.65 -0.29 0.89
C GLY A 20 4.64 0.40 -0.47
N ALA A 21 5.37 1.50 -0.68
CA ALA A 21 5.22 2.30 -1.90
C ALA A 21 5.61 1.54 -3.18
N ASP A 22 6.54 0.59 -3.09
CA ASP A 22 7.05 -0.17 -4.24
C ASP A 22 6.45 -1.58 -4.38
N LEU A 23 5.52 -1.97 -3.50
CA LEU A 23 4.92 -3.31 -3.54
C LEU A 23 3.99 -3.47 -4.73
N SER A 24 3.96 -4.66 -5.32
CA SER A 24 2.89 -5.07 -6.23
C SER A 24 1.55 -5.21 -5.47
N TYR A 25 0.43 -5.25 -6.19
CA TYR A 25 -0.89 -5.44 -5.58
C TYR A 25 -0.95 -6.67 -4.67
N ASN A 26 -0.45 -7.81 -5.14
CA ASN A 26 -0.50 -9.07 -4.39
C ASN A 26 0.36 -9.02 -3.11
N GLU A 27 1.52 -8.37 -3.18
CA GLU A 27 2.39 -8.21 -2.01
C GLU A 27 1.76 -7.25 -0.99
N ALA A 28 1.24 -6.10 -1.44
CA ALA A 28 0.55 -5.15 -0.57
C ALA A 28 -0.70 -5.78 0.08
N HIS A 29 -1.48 -6.55 -0.68
CA HIS A 29 -2.67 -7.25 -0.18
C HIS A 29 -2.31 -8.36 0.82
N THR A 30 -1.24 -9.13 0.57
CA THR A 30 -0.76 -10.14 1.51
C THR A 30 -0.27 -9.49 2.81
N ALA A 31 0.51 -8.41 2.70
CA ALA A 31 1.00 -7.67 3.87
C ALA A 31 -0.15 -7.05 4.67
N LEU A 32 -1.19 -6.54 4.00
CA LEU A 32 -2.42 -6.08 4.63
C LEU A 32 -3.12 -7.19 5.42
N GLN A 33 -3.28 -8.38 4.83
CA GLN A 33 -3.89 -9.53 5.51
C GLN A 33 -3.11 -9.93 6.78
N VAL A 34 -1.78 -9.90 6.72
CA VAL A 34 -0.93 -10.16 7.88
C VAL A 34 -1.14 -9.11 8.96
N ALA A 35 -1.13 -7.82 8.60
CA ALA A 35 -1.35 -6.72 9.53
C ALA A 35 -2.75 -6.78 10.18
N LEU A 36 -3.79 -7.12 9.41
CA LEU A 36 -5.15 -7.31 9.92
C LEU A 36 -5.25 -8.50 10.87
N SER A 37 -4.57 -9.61 10.55
CA SER A 37 -4.52 -10.79 11.43
C SER A 37 -3.84 -10.45 12.76
N ALA A 38 -2.76 -9.69 12.71
CA ALA A 38 -2.06 -9.23 13.91
C ALA A 38 -2.92 -8.26 14.75
N LEU A 39 -3.67 -7.36 14.12
CA LEU A 39 -4.63 -6.46 14.81
C LEU A 39 -5.74 -7.21 15.54
N GLN A 40 -6.07 -8.42 15.12
CA GLN A 40 -7.09 -9.27 15.73
C GLN A 40 -6.56 -10.10 16.90
N ALA A 41 -5.28 -9.97 17.26
CA ALA A 41 -4.70 -10.64 18.42
C ALA A 41 -5.36 -10.17 19.73
N THR A 42 -5.59 -11.11 20.66
CA THR A 42 -6.33 -10.89 21.91
C THR A 42 -5.51 -10.20 23.00
N ASP A 43 -4.20 -10.18 22.88
CA ASP A 43 -3.22 -9.72 23.86
C ASP A 43 -2.43 -8.48 23.39
N LEU A 44 -3.00 -7.73 22.43
CA LEU A 44 -2.33 -6.60 21.80
C LEU A 44 -2.43 -5.33 22.65
N ASP A 45 -1.30 -4.68 22.91
CA ASP A 45 -1.27 -3.37 23.56
C ASP A 45 -1.66 -2.23 22.60
N VAL A 46 -2.06 -1.08 23.17
CA VAL A 46 -2.59 0.06 22.40
C VAL A 46 -1.54 0.69 21.47
N GLU A 47 -0.25 0.64 21.83
CA GLU A 47 0.83 1.18 21.01
C GLU A 47 1.05 0.29 19.78
N ALA A 48 1.11 -1.03 19.98
CA ALA A 48 1.19 -2.03 18.93
C ALA A 48 -0.06 -1.99 18.03
N MET A 49 -1.26 -1.84 18.59
CA MET A 49 -2.49 -1.62 17.83
C MET A 49 -2.37 -0.40 16.91
N THR A 50 -1.86 0.72 17.42
CA THR A 50 -1.71 1.95 16.64
C THR A 50 -0.67 1.79 15.54
N GLY A 51 0.44 1.10 15.82
CA GLY A 51 1.48 0.79 14.83
C GLY A 51 0.96 -0.08 13.69
N LEU A 52 0.30 -1.20 14.04
CA LEU A 52 -0.29 -2.12 13.06
C LEU A 52 -1.41 -1.46 12.26
N TYR A 53 -2.21 -0.59 12.89
CA TYR A 53 -3.24 0.19 12.19
C TYR A 53 -2.63 1.10 11.12
N ARG A 54 -1.55 1.82 11.43
CA ARG A 54 -0.85 2.68 10.46
C ARG A 54 -0.27 1.87 9.31
N GLN A 55 0.30 0.71 9.61
CA GLN A 55 0.82 -0.21 8.59
C GLN A 55 -0.30 -0.74 7.68
N ALA A 56 -1.41 -1.22 8.25
CA ALA A 56 -2.57 -1.67 7.49
C ALA A 56 -3.12 -0.56 6.59
N ARG A 57 -3.19 0.68 7.10
CA ARG A 57 -3.60 1.85 6.31
C ARG A 57 -2.66 2.09 5.13
N ALA A 58 -1.35 2.00 5.33
CA ALA A 58 -0.36 2.19 4.28
C ALA A 58 -0.49 1.12 3.17
N TYR A 59 -0.65 -0.14 3.54
CA TYR A 59 -0.86 -1.22 2.57
C TYR A 59 -2.18 -1.09 1.80
N LEU A 60 -3.26 -0.68 2.47
CA LEU A 60 -4.53 -0.41 1.82
C LEU A 60 -4.42 0.72 0.79
N ASN A 61 -3.80 1.85 1.17
CA ASN A 61 -3.57 2.96 0.25
C ASN A 61 -2.76 2.52 -0.99
N ARG A 62 -1.78 1.61 -0.82
CA ARG A 62 -1.04 1.05 -1.94
C ARG A 62 -1.92 0.20 -2.86
N CYS A 63 -2.76 -0.68 -2.29
CA CYS A 63 -3.71 -1.46 -3.08
C CYS A 63 -4.62 -0.57 -3.91
N GLU A 64 -5.18 0.50 -3.31
CA GLU A 64 -6.01 1.48 -4.00
C GLU A 64 -5.25 2.19 -5.12
N ALA A 65 -4.01 2.61 -4.88
CA ALA A 65 -3.18 3.27 -5.90
C ALA A 65 -2.89 2.37 -7.11
N VAL A 66 -2.62 1.08 -6.89
CA VAL A 66 -2.40 0.12 -7.99
C VAL A 66 -3.69 -0.11 -8.79
N LEU A 67 -4.84 -0.26 -8.11
CA LEU A 67 -6.12 -0.42 -8.79
C LEU A 67 -6.52 0.82 -9.60
N ALA A 68 -6.30 2.01 -9.06
CA ALA A 68 -6.55 3.27 -9.77
C ALA A 68 -5.66 3.41 -11.02
N HIS A 69 -4.40 2.96 -10.94
CA HIS A 69 -3.51 2.95 -12.09
C HIS A 69 -4.00 1.99 -13.19
N VAL A 70 -4.39 0.77 -12.82
CA VAL A 70 -4.96 -0.20 -13.77
C VAL A 70 -6.27 0.30 -14.38
N GLU A 71 -7.14 0.94 -13.60
CA GLU A 71 -8.37 1.56 -14.11
C GLU A 71 -8.05 2.61 -15.19
N GLN A 72 -7.07 3.47 -14.96
CA GLN A 72 -6.61 4.45 -15.94
C GLN A 72 -6.06 3.79 -17.22
N GLU A 73 -5.25 2.74 -17.10
CA GLU A 73 -4.72 2.01 -18.26
C GLU A 73 -5.85 1.38 -19.09
N VAL A 74 -6.84 0.77 -18.43
CA VAL A 74 -8.01 0.17 -19.11
C VAL A 74 -8.85 1.23 -19.81
N MET A 75 -9.08 2.39 -19.18
CA MET A 75 -9.81 3.49 -19.81
C MET A 75 -9.09 4.00 -21.06
N LEU A 76 -7.76 4.17 -21.01
CA LEU A 76 -6.96 4.58 -22.17
C LEU A 76 -7.05 3.56 -23.32
N TRP A 77 -6.98 2.26 -23.01
CA TRP A 77 -7.14 1.23 -24.04
C TRP A 77 -8.54 1.21 -24.67
N GLN A 78 -9.58 1.47 -23.88
CA GLN A 78 -10.94 1.59 -24.42
C GLN A 78 -11.09 2.81 -25.34
N GLU A 79 -10.43 3.92 -25.03
CA GLU A 79 -10.41 5.10 -25.91
C GLU A 79 -9.65 4.84 -27.22
N GLU A 80 -8.55 4.09 -27.17
CA GLU A 80 -7.77 3.69 -28.35
C GLU A 80 -8.52 2.68 -29.24
N ASP A 81 -9.24 1.72 -28.65
CA ASP A 81 -10.03 0.70 -29.37
C ASP A 81 -11.28 1.32 -30.05
N ASN A 82 -11.86 2.37 -29.44
CA ASN A 82 -12.93 3.17 -30.06
C ASN A 82 -12.42 4.10 -31.19
N GLY A 83 -11.12 4.09 -31.50
CA GLY A 83 -10.51 4.81 -32.60
C GLY A 83 -10.52 4.08 -33.96
N VAL A 84 -11.12 2.89 -34.07
CA VAL A 84 -11.12 2.10 -35.31
C VAL A 84 -12.40 2.35 -36.14
N VAL A 85 -12.18 3.10 -37.22
CA VAL A 85 -13.01 3.44 -38.40
C VAL A 85 -14.41 2.80 -38.54
N PRO A 86 -15.45 3.61 -38.90
CA PRO A 86 -16.76 3.06 -39.21
C PRO A 86 -16.66 2.09 -40.39
N PHE A 87 -17.16 0.86 -40.21
CA PHE A 87 -17.26 -0.19 -41.25
C PHE A 87 -17.94 0.28 -42.55
N LYS A 88 -18.60 1.44 -42.53
CA LYS A 88 -19.31 2.05 -43.65
C LYS A 88 -18.40 2.63 -44.74
N ASP A 89 -17.09 2.73 -44.51
CA ASP A 89 -16.12 3.25 -45.48
C ASP A 89 -15.34 2.14 -46.23
N LEU A 90 -15.74 0.87 -46.10
CA LEU A 90 -15.12 -0.29 -46.76
C LEU A 90 -15.86 -0.82 -48.00
N THR A 91 -16.84 -0.10 -48.55
CA THR A 91 -17.56 -0.49 -49.78
C THR A 91 -17.69 0.65 -50.77
#